data_AF-A0A523XMX3-F1
#
_entry.id   AF-A0A523XMX3-F1
#
_cell.length_a   1.000
_cell.length_b   1.000
_cell.length_c   1.000
_cell.angle_alpha   90.00
_cell.angle_beta   90.00
_cell.angle_gamma   90.00
#
_symmetry.space_group_name_H-M   'P 1'
#
loop_
_entity.id
_entity.type
_entity.pdbx_description
1 polymer ?
#
loop_
_entity_poly.entity_id
_entity_poly.type
_entity_poly.pdbx_seq_one_letter_code
_entity_poly.pdbx_strand_id
1 'polypeptide(L)'
;MKLLDSIKKLTTLRFFLLFFVLTIVAFVAMGYVNPQILALSGGLPILDIRPGYTFAEVEHLFTVLGEQGRQLYSTLQVLDLIFPVGYGISITLALTGIITRLLPEGHPMEKAVSIPILGMIFDYLENITIATLIASYPNLSP
;
A
#
# COMPACT_ATOMS: atom_id res chain seq x y z
N MET A 1 20.02 -16.33 3.04
CA MET A 1 20.96 -16.51 1.90
C MET A 1 20.25 -16.36 0.56
N LYS A 2 19.60 -17.39 -0.03
CA LYS A 2 19.12 -17.33 -1.44
C LYS A 2 18.29 -16.08 -1.83
N LEU A 3 17.38 -15.62 -0.96
CA LEU A 3 16.58 -14.41 -1.22
C LEU A 3 17.44 -13.15 -1.26
N LEU A 4 18.26 -12.92 -0.22
CA LEU A 4 19.16 -11.76 -0.15
C LEU A 4 20.13 -11.74 -1.34
N ASP A 5 20.71 -12.88 -1.69
CA ASP A 5 21.64 -12.99 -2.82
C ASP A 5 20.96 -12.67 -4.17
N SER A 6 19.66 -12.98 -4.29
CA SER A 6 18.85 -12.62 -5.46
C SER A 6 18.56 -11.12 -5.48
N ILE A 7 18.21 -10.52 -4.34
CA ILE A 7 17.92 -9.08 -4.22
C ILE A 7 19.20 -8.25 -4.45
N LYS A 8 20.36 -8.69 -3.93
CA LYS A 8 21.66 -8.04 -4.15
C LYS A 8 21.95 -7.78 -5.63
N LYS A 9 21.58 -8.71 -6.52
CA LYS A 9 21.76 -8.57 -7.98
C LYS A 9 20.90 -7.46 -8.58
N LEU A 10 19.77 -7.14 -7.96
CA LEU A 10 18.83 -6.10 -8.37
C LEU A 10 19.13 -4.74 -7.70
N THR A 11 19.93 -4.73 -6.62
CA THR A 11 20.32 -3.53 -5.85
C THR A 11 21.23 -2.61 -6.65
N THR A 12 20.64 -1.84 -7.56
CA THR A 12 21.28 -0.79 -8.33
C THR A 12 20.53 0.52 -8.14
N LEU A 13 21.22 1.65 -8.34
CA LEU A 13 20.59 2.97 -8.28
C LEU A 13 19.44 3.09 -9.30
N ARG A 14 19.57 2.49 -10.49
CA ARG A 14 18.54 2.53 -11.54
C ARG A 14 17.25 1.86 -11.11
N PHE A 15 17.32 0.63 -10.58
CA PHE A 15 16.14 -0.07 -10.07
C PHE A 15 15.54 0.64 -8.85
N PHE A 16 16.38 1.11 -7.93
CA PHE A 16 15.90 1.91 -6.81
C PHE A 16 15.12 3.14 -7.28
N LEU A 17 15.70 3.95 -8.17
CA LEU A 17 15.05 5.16 -8.69
C LEU A 17 13.77 4.84 -9.46
N LEU A 18 13.73 3.77 -10.26
CA LEU A 18 12.53 3.35 -10.97
C LEU A 18 11.36 3.12 -10.02
N PHE A 19 11.56 2.28 -9.00
CA PHE A 19 10.49 1.95 -8.05
C PHE A 19 10.19 3.12 -7.10
N PHE A 20 11.20 3.90 -6.73
CA PHE A 20 10.99 5.10 -5.91
C PHE A 20 10.15 6.15 -6.65
N VAL A 21 10.44 6.43 -7.92
CA VAL A 21 9.63 7.32 -8.75
C VAL A 21 8.22 6.77 -8.92
N LEU A 22 8.06 5.45 -9.10
CA LEU A 22 6.77 4.79 -9.15
C LEU A 22 5.95 5.03 -7.86
N THR A 23 6.58 4.92 -6.68
CA THR A 23 5.97 5.26 -5.39
C THR A 23 5.48 6.70 -5.37
N ILE A 24 6.33 7.66 -5.77
CA ILE A 24 5.97 9.08 -5.76
C ILE A 24 4.81 9.36 -6.71
N VAL A 25 4.83 8.81 -7.92
CA VAL A 25 3.75 8.98 -8.90
C VAL A 25 2.43 8.42 -8.37
N ALA A 26 2.45 7.20 -7.80
CA ALA A 26 1.26 6.60 -7.20
C ALA A 26 0.73 7.44 -6.03
N PHE A 27 1.61 7.86 -5.12
CA PHE A 27 1.26 8.70 -3.98
C PHE A 27 0.62 10.03 -4.42
N VAL A 28 1.18 10.70 -5.41
CA VAL A 28 0.63 11.95 -5.96
C VAL A 28 -0.73 11.71 -6.63
N ALA A 29 -0.88 10.63 -7.39
CA ALA A 29 -2.15 10.28 -8.03
C ALA A 29 -3.25 10.03 -6.99
N MET A 30 -2.94 9.30 -5.91
CA MET A 30 -3.87 9.10 -4.80
C MET A 30 -4.19 10.40 -4.06
N GLY A 31 -3.19 11.27 -3.86
CA GLY A 31 -3.37 12.59 -3.27
C GLY A 31 -4.29 13.52 -4.07
N TYR A 32 -4.49 13.25 -5.37
CA TYR A 32 -5.47 13.97 -6.19
C TYR A 32 -6.90 13.44 -6.05
N VAL A 33 -7.05 12.12 -5.83
CA VAL A 33 -8.36 11.45 -5.74
C VAL A 33 -8.93 11.50 -4.32
N ASN A 34 -8.11 11.27 -3.29
CA ASN A 34 -8.55 11.18 -1.91
C ASN A 34 -9.32 12.42 -1.40
N PRO A 35 -8.93 13.68 -1.69
CA PRO A 35 -9.69 14.86 -1.26
C PRO A 35 -11.13 14.91 -1.79
N GLN A 36 -11.36 14.35 -2.98
CA GLN A 36 -12.70 14.29 -3.57
C GLN A 36 -13.58 13.28 -2.82
N ILE A 37 -13.01 12.13 -2.43
CA ILE A 37 -13.71 11.14 -1.59
C ILE A 37 -14.01 11.74 -0.21
N LEU A 38 -13.03 12.44 0.38
CA LEU A 38 -13.19 13.11 1.68
C LEU A 38 -14.32 14.17 1.66
N ALA A 39 -14.47 14.90 0.55
CA ALA A 39 -15.56 15.84 0.38
C ALA A 39 -16.92 15.13 0.30
N LEU A 40 -17.01 14.01 -0.43
CA LEU A 40 -18.22 13.21 -0.56
C LEU A 40 -18.58 12.46 0.74
N SER A 41 -17.59 12.16 1.59
CA SER A 41 -17.78 11.49 2.87
C SER A 41 -18.10 12.45 4.03
N GLY A 42 -18.24 13.76 3.75
CA GLY A 42 -18.46 14.76 4.79
C GLY A 42 -17.28 14.91 5.75
N GLY A 43 -16.06 14.62 5.30
CA GLY A 43 -14.83 14.69 6.10
C GLY A 43 -14.44 13.37 6.79
N LEU A 44 -15.17 12.27 6.56
CA LEU A 44 -14.78 10.96 7.08
C LEU A 44 -13.59 10.39 6.28
N PRO A 45 -12.49 9.99 6.93
CA PRO A 45 -11.34 9.42 6.24
C PRO A 45 -11.70 8.08 5.57
N ILE A 46 -11.05 7.72 4.47
CA ILE A 46 -11.14 6.37 3.88
C ILE A 46 -10.59 5.31 4.85
N LEU A 47 -10.87 4.02 4.60
CA LEU A 47 -10.56 2.94 5.53
C LEU A 47 -9.04 2.67 5.64
N ASP A 48 -8.34 2.69 4.52
CA ASP A 48 -6.90 2.40 4.34
C ASP A 48 -5.94 3.38 5.05
N ILE A 49 -6.44 4.54 5.50
CA ILE A 49 -5.66 5.49 6.30
C ILE A 49 -6.00 5.44 7.79
N ARG A 50 -6.86 4.51 8.21
CA ARG A 50 -7.25 4.31 9.60
C ARG A 50 -6.44 3.16 10.21
N PRO A 51 -6.12 3.21 11.51
CA PRO A 51 -5.48 2.09 12.19
C PRO A 51 -6.40 0.85 12.34
N GLY A 52 -7.70 1.01 12.07
CA GLY A 52 -8.72 -0.03 12.15
C GLY A 52 -10.12 0.55 11.98
N TYR A 53 -11.12 -0.32 11.82
CA TYR A 53 -12.52 0.06 11.67
C TYR A 53 -13.47 -1.06 12.12
N THR A 54 -14.65 -0.67 12.57
CA THR A 54 -15.77 -1.53 12.93
C THR A 54 -16.74 -1.69 11.76
N PHE A 55 -17.57 -2.73 11.80
CA PHE A 55 -18.64 -2.93 10.81
C PHE A 55 -19.54 -1.70 10.65
N ALA A 56 -19.95 -1.07 11.76
CA ALA A 56 -20.80 0.13 11.75
C ALA A 56 -20.11 1.33 11.10
N GLU A 57 -18.78 1.47 11.27
CA GLU A 57 -18.02 2.54 10.62
C GLU A 57 -17.92 2.33 9.10
N VAL A 58 -17.77 1.08 8.65
CA VAL A 58 -17.78 0.74 7.22
C VAL A 58 -19.15 1.05 6.61
N GLU A 59 -20.22 0.58 7.23
CA GLU A 59 -21.59 0.82 6.77
C GLU A 59 -21.91 2.32 6.72
N HIS A 60 -21.52 3.06 7.77
CA HIS A 60 -21.73 4.50 7.83
C HIS A 60 -20.96 5.22 6.72
N LEU A 61 -19.66 4.94 6.56
CA LEU A 61 -18.83 5.55 5.52
C LEU A 61 -19.41 5.30 4.14
N PHE A 62 -19.75 4.05 3.82
CA PHE A 62 -20.26 3.66 2.50
C PHE A 62 -21.66 4.25 2.22
N THR A 63 -22.47 4.43 3.26
CA THR A 63 -23.76 5.11 3.15
C THR A 63 -23.58 6.60 2.83
N VAL A 64 -22.70 7.31 3.56
CA VAL A 64 -22.43 8.73 3.33
C VAL A 64 -21.79 8.97 1.95
N LEU A 65 -20.86 8.11 1.54
CA LEU A 65 -20.21 8.19 0.22
C LEU A 65 -21.21 8.11 -0.95
N GLY A 66 -22.34 7.43 -0.75
CA GLY A 66 -23.28 7.14 -1.83
C GLY A 66 -22.63 6.35 -2.98
N GLU A 67 -23.33 6.23 -4.09
CA GLU A 67 -22.81 5.51 -5.26
C GLU A 67 -21.56 6.18 -5.85
N GLN A 68 -21.59 7.50 -6.00
CA GLN A 68 -20.50 8.28 -6.58
C GLN A 68 -19.21 8.16 -5.76
N GLY A 69 -19.29 8.32 -4.44
CA GLY A 69 -18.12 8.22 -3.57
C GLY A 69 -17.54 6.80 -3.56
N ARG A 70 -18.39 5.76 -3.60
CA ARG A 70 -17.92 4.37 -3.70
C ARG A 70 -17.24 4.07 -5.03
N GLN A 71 -17.75 4.55 -6.16
CA GLN A 71 -17.08 4.40 -7.47
C GLN A 71 -15.71 5.08 -7.50
N LEU A 72 -15.61 6.27 -6.92
CA LEU A 72 -14.34 6.98 -6.81
C LEU A 72 -13.37 6.25 -5.87
N TYR A 73 -13.88 5.67 -4.78
CA TYR A 73 -13.08 4.86 -3.87
C TYR A 73 -12.58 3.56 -4.53
N SER A 74 -13.41 2.88 -5.32
CA SER A 74 -12.95 1.75 -6.15
C SER A 74 -11.85 2.16 -7.13
N THR A 75 -11.96 3.35 -7.73
CA THR A 75 -10.91 3.87 -8.63
C THR A 75 -9.62 4.12 -7.88
N LEU A 76 -9.69 4.71 -6.67
CA LEU A 76 -8.53 4.90 -5.81
C LEU A 76 -7.86 3.55 -5.48
N GLN A 77 -8.63 2.53 -5.11
CA GLN A 77 -8.13 1.19 -4.80
C GLN A 77 -7.40 0.51 -5.97
N VAL A 78 -7.82 0.78 -7.22
CA VAL A 78 -7.09 0.32 -8.41
C VAL A 78 -5.76 1.06 -8.58
N LEU A 79 -5.73 2.37 -8.33
CA LEU A 79 -4.50 3.16 -8.36
C LEU A 79 -3.52 2.70 -7.26
N ASP A 80 -4.06 2.32 -6.11
CA ASP A 80 -3.31 1.84 -4.96
C ASP A 80 -2.73 0.43 -5.14
N LEU A 81 -2.96 -0.25 -6.27
CA LEU A 81 -2.22 -1.46 -6.61
C LEU A 81 -0.75 -1.17 -6.97
N ILE A 82 -0.43 0.08 -7.32
CA ILE A 82 0.91 0.48 -7.77
C ILE A 82 1.80 0.92 -6.59
N PHE A 83 1.20 1.51 -5.57
CA PHE A 83 1.95 2.08 -4.45
C PHE A 83 2.72 1.02 -3.64
N PRO A 84 2.14 -0.15 -3.28
CA PRO A 84 2.82 -1.19 -2.51
C PRO A 84 4.05 -1.75 -3.20
N VAL A 85 3.94 -2.03 -4.50
CA VAL A 85 5.09 -2.53 -5.28
C VAL A 85 6.20 -1.49 -5.40
N GLY A 86 5.83 -0.21 -5.58
CA GLY A 86 6.80 0.89 -5.60
C GLY A 86 7.57 0.97 -4.27
N TYR A 87 6.86 1.15 -3.15
CA TYR A 87 7.53 1.36 -1.86
C TYR A 87 8.23 0.09 -1.38
N GLY A 88 7.58 -1.07 -1.52
CA GLY A 88 8.09 -2.34 -1.02
C GLY A 88 9.42 -2.68 -1.66
N ILE A 89 9.50 -2.58 -2.99
CA ILE A 89 10.74 -2.85 -3.72
C ILE A 89 11.79 -1.77 -3.46
N SER A 90 11.45 -0.47 -3.52
CA SER A 90 12.44 0.59 -3.34
C SER A 90 13.07 0.57 -1.94
N ILE A 91 12.28 0.33 -0.88
CA ILE A 91 12.80 0.19 0.49
C ILE A 91 13.62 -1.10 0.64
N THR A 92 13.16 -2.23 0.08
CA THR A 92 13.93 -3.49 0.10
C THR A 92 15.31 -3.36 -0.56
N LEU A 93 15.40 -2.67 -1.70
CA LEU A 93 16.67 -2.41 -2.37
C LEU A 93 17.58 -1.48 -1.55
N ALA A 94 17.03 -0.40 -1.00
CA ALA A 94 17.78 0.52 -0.14
C ALA A 94 18.32 -0.18 1.10
N LEU A 95 17.47 -0.95 1.80
CA LEU A 95 17.83 -1.68 3.01
C LEU A 95 18.89 -2.76 2.72
N THR A 96 18.75 -3.48 1.61
CA THR A 96 19.77 -4.44 1.15
C THR A 96 21.10 -3.75 0.91
N GLY A 97 21.11 -2.60 0.22
CA GLY A 97 22.32 -1.83 -0.05
C GLY A 97 23.01 -1.30 1.22
N ILE A 98 22.23 -0.91 2.23
CA ILE A 98 22.76 -0.47 3.54
C ILE A 98 23.35 -1.65 4.31
N ILE A 99 22.58 -2.74 4.47
CA ILE A 99 23.02 -3.92 5.25
C ILE A 99 24.29 -4.51 4.67
N THR A 100 24.34 -4.68 3.35
CA THR A 100 25.49 -5.34 2.68
C THR A 100 26.77 -4.51 2.68
N ARG A 101 26.66 -3.18 2.85
CA ARG A 101 27.81 -2.29 2.96
C ARG A 101 28.32 -2.13 4.40
N LEU A 102 27.43 -2.20 5.38
CA LEU A 102 27.74 -1.84 6.77
C LEU A 102 27.93 -3.05 7.69
N LEU A 103 27.38 -4.21 7.34
CA LEU A 103 27.34 -5.38 8.22
C LEU A 103 28.06 -6.58 7.59
N PRO A 104 28.68 -7.45 8.41
CA PRO A 104 29.30 -8.67 7.91
C PRO A 104 28.24 -9.65 7.37
N GLU A 105 28.65 -10.52 6.46
CA GLU A 105 27.77 -11.56 5.93
C GLU A 105 27.28 -12.50 7.03
N GLY A 106 26.00 -12.88 6.97
CA GLY A 106 25.35 -13.72 7.97
C GLY A 106 24.85 -12.95 9.21
N HIS A 107 24.99 -11.63 9.24
CA HIS A 107 24.45 -10.82 10.33
C HIS A 107 22.92 -10.97 10.44
N PRO A 108 22.32 -11.15 11.64
CA PRO A 108 20.87 -11.39 11.80
C PRO A 108 19.97 -10.33 11.14
N MET A 109 20.45 -9.10 11.04
CA MET A 109 19.75 -7.97 10.39
C MET A 109 19.47 -8.21 8.90
N GLU A 110 20.16 -9.13 8.22
CA GLU A 110 19.81 -9.53 6.84
C GLU A 110 18.35 -9.97 6.71
N LYS A 111 17.74 -10.50 7.78
CA LYS A 111 16.31 -10.89 7.80
C LYS A 111 15.37 -9.68 7.70
N ALA A 112 15.82 -8.49 8.09
CA ALA A 112 15.01 -7.27 8.02
C ALA A 112 14.66 -6.86 6.58
N VAL A 113 15.40 -7.35 5.59
CA VAL A 113 15.12 -7.13 4.15
C VAL A 113 13.74 -7.68 3.74
N SER A 114 13.21 -8.67 4.48
CA SER A 114 11.87 -9.21 4.25
C SER A 114 10.75 -8.33 4.80
N ILE A 115 11.03 -7.38 5.71
CA ILE A 115 9.99 -6.56 6.35
C ILE A 115 9.21 -5.72 5.33
N PRO A 116 9.83 -4.98 4.40
CA PRO A 116 9.09 -4.19 3.41
C PRO A 116 8.28 -5.07 2.44
N ILE A 117 8.76 -6.29 2.16
CA ILE A 117 8.03 -7.28 1.33
C ILE A 117 6.78 -7.74 2.06
N LEU A 118 6.88 -8.04 3.37
CA LEU A 118 5.73 -8.39 4.18
C LEU A 118 4.74 -7.23 4.28
N GLY A 119 5.23 -6.00 4.48
CA GLY A 119 4.40 -4.78 4.46
C GLY A 119 3.60 -4.67 3.17
N MET A 120 4.26 -4.77 2.01
CA MET A 120 3.62 -4.76 0.70
C MET A 120 2.54 -5.84 0.56
N ILE A 121 2.77 -7.04 1.08
CA ILE A 121 1.77 -8.13 1.04
C ILE A 121 0.55 -7.76 1.89
N PHE A 122 0.74 -7.24 3.10
CA PHE A 122 -0.36 -6.84 3.97
C PHE A 122 -1.17 -5.67 3.38
N ASP A 123 -0.49 -4.71 2.74
CA ASP A 123 -1.12 -3.63 1.95
C ASP A 123 -2.08 -4.20 0.89
N TYR A 124 -1.63 -5.17 0.09
CA TYR A 124 -2.49 -5.80 -0.91
C TYR A 124 -3.67 -6.55 -0.28
N LEU A 125 -3.46 -7.21 0.87
CA LEU A 125 -4.55 -7.90 1.57
C LEU A 125 -5.60 -6.90 2.09
N GLU A 126 -5.17 -5.76 2.62
CA GLU A 126 -6.05 -4.67 3.02
C GLU A 126 -6.85 -4.15 1.81
N ASN A 127 -6.18 -3.82 0.72
CA ASN A 127 -6.83 -3.29 -0.48
C ASN A 127 -7.83 -4.27 -1.11
N ILE A 128 -7.50 -5.57 -1.15
CA ILE A 128 -8.44 -6.62 -1.57
C ILE A 128 -9.66 -6.68 -0.64
N THR A 129 -9.43 -6.55 0.67
CA THR A 129 -10.52 -6.56 1.67
C THR A 129 -11.44 -5.36 1.45
N ILE A 130 -10.89 -4.16 1.32
CA ILE A 130 -11.66 -2.92 1.07
C ILE A 130 -12.42 -3.02 -0.26
N ALA A 131 -11.77 -3.47 -1.33
CA ALA A 131 -12.42 -3.66 -2.64
C ALA A 131 -13.60 -4.64 -2.54
N THR A 132 -13.45 -5.72 -1.78
CA THR A 132 -14.52 -6.69 -1.53
C THR A 132 -15.67 -6.06 -0.75
N LEU A 133 -15.38 -5.30 0.32
CA LEU A 133 -16.38 -4.57 1.09
C LEU A 133 -17.18 -3.60 0.20
N ILE A 134 -16.50 -2.81 -0.65
CA ILE A 134 -17.16 -1.87 -1.57
C ILE A 134 -18.07 -2.63 -2.55
N ALA A 135 -17.60 -3.76 -3.10
CA ALA A 135 -18.37 -4.58 -4.04
C ALA A 135 -19.56 -5.30 -3.39
N SER A 136 -19.48 -5.60 -2.09
CA SER A 136 -20.56 -6.25 -1.34
C SER A 136 -21.64 -5.29 -0.85
N TYR A 137 -21.37 -3.99 -0.73
CA TYR A 137 -22.36 -3.00 -0.28
C TYR A 137 -23.58 -2.94 -1.24
N PRO A 138 -24.83 -2.91 -0.74
CA PRO A 138 -25.25 -2.74 0.65
C PRO A 138 -25.37 -4.04 1.47
N ASN A 139 -25.03 -5.20 0.89
CA ASN A 139 -25.17 -6.51 1.52
C ASN A 139 -23.92 -6.88 2.35
N LEU A 140 -23.48 -6.00 3.23
CA LEU A 140 -22.34 -6.26 4.11
C LEU A 140 -22.70 -7.32 5.15
N SER A 141 -21.76 -8.22 5.46
CA SER A 141 -21.87 -9.21 6.54
C SER A 141 -20.79 -8.96 7.61
N PRO A 142 -21.10 -9.06 8.91
CA PRO A 142 -20.11 -8.95 10.00
C PRO A 142 -19.06 -10.05 10.01
#